data_AF-A0AAD6L3U2-F1
#
_entry.id   AF-A0AAD6L3U2-F1
#
_cell.length_a   1.000
_cell.length_b   1.000
_cell.length_c   1.000
_cell.angle_alpha   90.00
_cell.angle_beta   90.00
_cell.angle_gamma   90.00
#
_symmetry.space_group_name_H-M   'P 1'
#
loop_
_entity.id
_entity.type
_entity.pdbx_description
1 polymer ?
#
loop_
_entity_poly.entity_id
_entity_poly.type
_entity_poly.pdbx_seq_one_letter_code
_entity_poly.pdbx_strand_id
1 'polypeptide(L)'
;MRIEACEGVSASRKHLVFAYYVTGHGFGHATRVVEVVRNLILAGHDVHVVTGAPDFVFTSEIQSPRLFIRKVLLDCGAVQADALTVDRLASLEKYSETAVKPRESILATEIEWLNSIKADLVVSDVVPVVCRAAADAGIRSVCVTNFSWDFIYAEYVMATGNHHRSIVWQVTLFLWNSFPLILIIVSVLGALLGACKIHGAIILGNEVGSRLVELQRHHCGQHVALSGIHAGVDRWGVAADIRKTMAEARIRKVPACCLIDCI
;
A
#
# COMPACT_ATOMS: atom_id res chain seq x y z
N MET A 1 15.22 41.90 -19.34
CA MET A 1 15.72 40.55 -19.00
C MET A 1 14.71 39.55 -19.52
N ARG A 2 14.99 38.96 -20.69
CA ARG A 2 14.15 37.95 -21.33
C ARG A 2 14.39 36.63 -20.58
N ILE A 3 13.31 35.95 -20.20
CA ILE A 3 13.39 34.58 -19.71
C ILE A 3 13.44 33.71 -20.96
N GLU A 4 14.61 33.17 -21.26
CA GLU A 4 14.79 32.16 -22.31
C GLU A 4 14.06 30.88 -21.89
N ALA A 5 13.24 30.36 -22.80
CA ALA A 5 12.58 29.09 -22.63
C ALA A 5 13.65 27.97 -22.65
N CYS A 6 13.70 27.14 -21.60
CA CYS A 6 14.47 25.91 -21.64
C CYS A 6 13.94 25.02 -22.77
N GLU A 7 14.74 24.90 -23.83
CA GLU A 7 14.53 23.95 -24.91
C GLU A 7 14.45 22.52 -24.36
N GLY A 8 13.44 21.79 -24.83
CA GLY A 8 13.10 20.46 -24.35
C GLY A 8 14.22 19.46 -24.56
N VAL A 9 14.66 18.83 -23.47
CA VAL A 9 15.35 17.55 -23.53
C VAL A 9 14.33 16.51 -23.99
N SER A 10 14.30 16.25 -25.30
CA SER A 10 13.62 15.10 -25.87
C SER A 10 14.41 13.84 -25.51
N ALA A 11 14.28 13.41 -24.25
CA ALA A 11 14.73 12.10 -23.84
C ALA A 11 13.89 11.07 -24.62
N SER A 12 14.54 10.31 -25.51
CA SER A 12 13.99 9.09 -26.09
C SER A 12 13.37 8.27 -24.96
N ARG A 13 12.04 8.27 -24.85
CA ARG A 13 11.34 7.53 -23.78
C ARG A 13 11.62 6.05 -24.01
N LYS A 14 12.46 5.46 -23.16
CA LYS A 14 12.75 4.03 -23.16
C LYS A 14 11.42 3.27 -23.08
N HIS A 15 11.16 2.37 -24.01
CA HIS A 15 10.03 1.44 -23.93
C HIS A 15 10.20 0.51 -22.72
N LEU A 16 9.12 0.23 -22.00
CA LEU A 16 9.12 -0.56 -20.78
C LEU A 16 7.92 -1.50 -20.77
N VAL A 17 8.08 -2.64 -20.10
CA VAL A 17 7.01 -3.62 -19.84
C VAL A 17 6.62 -3.56 -18.36
N PHE A 18 5.36 -3.21 -18.09
CA PHE A 18 4.80 -3.12 -16.74
C PHE A 18 3.95 -4.34 -16.40
N ALA A 19 4.18 -4.94 -15.23
CA ALA A 19 3.25 -5.89 -14.63
C ALA A 19 2.44 -5.17 -13.55
N TYR A 20 1.18 -4.84 -13.85
CA TYR A 20 0.31 -4.08 -12.96
C TYR A 20 -0.70 -5.01 -12.27
N TYR A 21 -0.46 -5.31 -11.01
CA TYR A 21 -1.34 -6.14 -10.18
C TYR A 21 -2.43 -5.29 -9.54
N VAL A 22 -3.67 -5.69 -9.74
CA VAL A 22 -4.86 -4.98 -9.24
C VAL A 22 -5.72 -5.94 -8.46
N THR A 23 -6.08 -5.55 -7.24
CA THR A 23 -7.03 -6.31 -6.43
C THR A 23 -8.34 -6.54 -7.18
N GLY A 24 -8.93 -7.73 -7.02
CA GLY A 24 -10.25 -8.04 -7.57
C GLY A 24 -11.40 -7.43 -6.75
N HIS A 25 -11.09 -6.73 -5.66
CA HIS A 25 -12.07 -6.28 -4.69
C HIS A 25 -12.71 -4.94 -5.06
N GLY A 26 -13.99 -5.00 -5.45
CA GLY A 26 -14.78 -3.84 -5.82
C GLY A 26 -14.30 -3.21 -7.14
N PHE A 27 -15.22 -2.72 -7.96
CA PHE A 27 -14.81 -2.09 -9.22
C PHE A 27 -14.00 -0.80 -9.03
N GLY A 28 -14.06 -0.18 -7.84
CA GLY A 28 -13.41 1.10 -7.57
C GLY A 28 -11.87 1.08 -7.64
N HIS A 29 -11.21 -0.04 -7.34
CA HIS A 29 -9.76 -0.16 -7.52
C HIS A 29 -9.41 -0.24 -9.00
N ALA A 30 -10.06 -1.16 -9.71
CA ALA A 30 -9.89 -1.37 -11.13
C ALA A 30 -10.15 -0.08 -11.93
N THR A 31 -11.27 0.63 -11.72
CA THR A 31 -11.59 1.86 -12.47
C THR A 31 -10.58 2.98 -12.29
N ARG A 32 -9.91 3.07 -11.13
CA ARG A 32 -8.83 4.05 -10.92
C ARG A 32 -7.54 3.64 -11.60
N VAL A 33 -7.23 2.34 -11.58
CA VAL A 33 -6.06 1.80 -12.26
C VAL A 33 -6.19 1.93 -13.78
N VAL A 34 -7.40 1.86 -14.35
CA VAL A 34 -7.64 2.10 -15.78
C VAL A 34 -6.94 3.37 -16.26
N GLU A 35 -7.08 4.48 -15.55
CA GLU A 35 -6.50 5.75 -15.99
C GLU A 35 -4.96 5.76 -15.92
N VAL A 36 -4.36 5.07 -14.94
CA VAL A 36 -2.90 4.92 -14.88
C VAL A 36 -2.40 4.05 -16.04
N VAL A 37 -3.06 2.91 -16.27
CA VAL A 37 -2.73 1.98 -17.36
C VAL A 37 -2.87 2.67 -18.72
N ARG A 38 -3.95 3.41 -18.93
CA ARG A 38 -4.18 4.20 -20.15
C ARG A 38 -3.02 5.15 -20.41
N ASN A 39 -2.58 5.91 -19.40
CA ASN A 39 -1.48 6.87 -19.53
C ASN A 39 -0.12 6.21 -19.80
N LEU A 40 0.16 5.05 -19.18
CA LEU A 40 1.37 4.27 -19.47
C LEU A 40 1.38 3.78 -20.92
N ILE A 41 0.23 3.29 -21.42
CA ILE A 41 0.08 2.85 -22.81
C ILE A 41 0.24 4.03 -23.78
N LEU A 42 -0.39 5.18 -23.50
CA LEU A 42 -0.25 6.41 -24.30
C LEU A 42 1.19 6.93 -24.32
N ALA A 43 1.95 6.69 -23.26
CA ALA A 43 3.39 7.01 -23.20
C ALA A 43 4.27 6.02 -24.00
N GLY A 44 3.68 4.97 -24.59
CA GLY A 44 4.36 4.01 -25.47
C GLY A 44 4.84 2.75 -24.78
N HIS A 45 4.32 2.40 -23.60
CA HIS A 45 4.70 1.22 -22.83
C HIS A 45 3.70 0.07 -22.99
N ASP A 46 4.16 -1.15 -22.72
CA ASP A 46 3.30 -2.34 -22.65
C ASP A 46 2.89 -2.59 -21.21
N VAL A 47 1.61 -2.89 -20.99
CA VAL A 47 1.06 -3.06 -19.65
C VAL A 47 0.27 -4.36 -19.55
N HIS A 48 0.76 -5.25 -18.68
CA HIS A 48 0.09 -6.48 -18.27
C HIS A 48 -0.69 -6.23 -16.99
N VAL A 49 -2.00 -6.08 -17.09
CA VAL A 49 -2.91 -6.00 -15.94
C VAL A 49 -3.20 -7.40 -15.42
N VAL A 50 -2.81 -7.67 -14.18
CA VAL A 50 -3.09 -8.93 -13.49
C VAL A 50 -4.18 -8.69 -12.45
N THR A 51 -5.35 -9.28 -12.65
CA THR A 51 -6.52 -8.99 -11.78
C THR A 51 -7.59 -10.06 -11.82
N GLY A 52 -8.38 -10.14 -10.75
CA GLY A 52 -9.65 -10.88 -10.71
C GLY A 52 -10.85 -10.08 -11.22
N ALA A 53 -10.73 -8.76 -11.42
CA ALA A 53 -11.84 -7.92 -11.91
C ALA A 53 -12.19 -8.26 -13.37
N PRO A 54 -13.47 -8.20 -13.81
CA PRO A 54 -13.90 -8.43 -15.20
C PRO A 54 -13.14 -7.61 -16.26
N ASP A 55 -12.91 -8.18 -17.45
CA ASP A 55 -12.13 -7.54 -18.52
C ASP A 55 -12.75 -6.22 -18.99
N PHE A 56 -14.09 -6.16 -19.04
CA PHE A 56 -14.82 -4.99 -19.54
C PHE A 56 -14.48 -3.70 -18.80
N VAL A 57 -14.04 -3.80 -17.53
CA VAL A 57 -13.63 -2.63 -16.72
C VAL A 57 -12.46 -1.90 -17.37
N PHE A 58 -11.56 -2.64 -18.02
CA PHE A 58 -10.39 -2.06 -18.69
C PHE A 58 -10.66 -1.86 -20.19
N THR A 59 -11.34 -2.82 -20.84
CA THR A 59 -11.50 -2.80 -22.30
C THR A 59 -12.57 -1.83 -22.81
N SER A 60 -13.51 -1.39 -21.96
CA SER A 60 -14.43 -0.31 -22.32
C SER A 60 -13.70 1.01 -22.58
N GLU A 61 -12.63 1.24 -21.82
CA GLU A 61 -11.89 2.49 -21.78
C GLU A 61 -10.60 2.43 -22.60
N ILE A 62 -9.93 1.27 -22.65
CA ILE A 62 -8.61 1.10 -23.25
C ILE A 62 -8.72 0.12 -24.42
N GLN A 63 -8.66 0.66 -25.63
CA GLN A 63 -8.58 -0.10 -26.87
C GLN A 63 -7.17 0.04 -27.44
N SER A 64 -6.25 -0.85 -27.03
CA SER A 64 -4.85 -0.80 -27.45
C SER A 64 -4.24 -2.20 -27.53
N PRO A 65 -3.40 -2.50 -28.54
CA PRO A 65 -2.66 -3.75 -28.61
C PRO A 65 -1.58 -3.89 -27.53
N ARG A 66 -1.31 -2.82 -26.77
CA ARG A 66 -0.34 -2.80 -25.67
C ARG A 66 -0.96 -3.09 -24.30
N LEU A 67 -2.27 -3.33 -24.25
CA LEU A 67 -2.98 -3.79 -23.07
C LEU A 67 -3.06 -5.32 -23.09
N PHE A 68 -2.51 -5.95 -22.07
CA PHE A 68 -2.63 -7.39 -21.85
C PHE A 68 -3.34 -7.61 -20.51
N ILE A 69 -4.34 -8.48 -20.47
CA ILE A 69 -5.04 -8.81 -19.22
C ILE A 69 -4.81 -10.27 -18.88
N ARG A 70 -4.33 -10.53 -17.65
CA ARG A 70 -4.12 -11.87 -17.08
C ARG A 70 -5.06 -12.05 -15.89
N LYS A 71 -5.99 -13.01 -16.00
CA LYS A 71 -6.96 -13.33 -14.96
C LYS A 71 -6.34 -14.20 -13.87
N VAL A 72 -6.01 -13.58 -12.74
CA VAL A 72 -5.54 -14.27 -11.53
C VAL A 72 -6.06 -13.57 -10.29
N LEU A 73 -6.52 -14.34 -9.31
CA LEU A 73 -6.91 -13.85 -8.00
C LEU A 73 -5.75 -14.01 -7.01
N LEU A 74 -4.98 -12.94 -6.80
CA LEU A 74 -3.88 -12.89 -5.82
C LEU A 74 -4.23 -12.09 -4.56
N ASP A 75 -5.35 -11.40 -4.59
CA ASP A 75 -5.93 -10.68 -3.46
C ASP A 75 -7.45 -10.76 -3.55
N CYS A 76 -8.08 -11.21 -2.46
CA CYS A 76 -9.51 -11.36 -2.34
C CYS A 76 -10.21 -10.10 -1.81
N GLY A 77 -9.45 -9.14 -1.27
CA GLY A 77 -9.92 -8.00 -0.50
C GLY A 77 -10.85 -8.36 0.65
N ALA A 78 -11.75 -7.43 0.99
CA ALA A 78 -12.70 -7.61 2.08
C ALA A 78 -13.91 -8.47 1.66
N VAL A 79 -14.37 -9.32 2.56
CA VAL A 79 -15.70 -9.93 2.46
C VAL A 79 -16.68 -8.91 3.00
N GLN A 80 -17.55 -8.42 2.12
CA GLN A 80 -18.56 -7.43 2.45
C GLN A 80 -19.95 -8.03 2.26
N ALA A 81 -20.82 -7.84 3.25
CA ALA A 81 -22.25 -8.19 3.12
C ALA A 81 -23.00 -7.09 2.36
N ASP A 82 -22.54 -5.84 2.48
CA ASP A 82 -23.07 -4.65 1.81
C ASP A 82 -21.96 -3.58 1.66
N ALA A 83 -22.29 -2.42 1.09
CA ALA A 83 -21.32 -1.36 0.80
C ALA A 83 -20.59 -0.79 2.03
N LEU A 84 -21.12 -1.00 3.23
CA LEU A 84 -20.63 -0.42 4.49
C LEU A 84 -20.18 -1.49 5.50
N THR A 85 -20.68 -2.72 5.40
CA THR A 85 -20.43 -3.78 6.37
C THR A 85 -19.39 -4.77 5.87
N VAL A 86 -18.21 -4.73 6.50
CA VAL A 86 -17.12 -5.68 6.27
C VAL A 86 -17.16 -6.80 7.31
N ASP A 87 -17.25 -8.05 6.86
CA ASP A 87 -16.99 -9.22 7.69
C ASP A 87 -15.48 -9.45 7.78
N ARG A 88 -14.90 -9.02 8.91
CA ARG A 88 -13.47 -9.06 9.13
C ARG A 88 -12.92 -10.49 9.25
N LEU A 89 -13.68 -11.42 9.84
CA LEU A 89 -13.24 -12.80 10.05
C LEU A 89 -13.27 -13.56 8.71
N ALA A 90 -14.36 -13.43 7.97
CA ALA A 90 -14.48 -14.03 6.64
C ALA A 90 -13.45 -13.44 5.66
N SER A 91 -13.16 -12.14 5.76
CA SER A 91 -12.08 -11.49 4.97
C SER A 91 -10.73 -12.15 5.23
N LEU A 92 -10.41 -12.39 6.50
CA LEU A 92 -9.13 -12.96 6.89
C LEU A 92 -9.01 -14.42 6.46
N GLU A 93 -10.04 -15.22 6.69
CA GLU A 93 -10.08 -16.62 6.26
C GLU A 93 -9.91 -16.72 4.75
N LYS A 94 -10.66 -15.92 4.00
CA LYS A 94 -10.55 -15.85 2.54
C LYS A 94 -9.15 -15.42 2.08
N TYR A 95 -8.53 -14.45 2.74
CA TYR A 95 -7.16 -14.04 2.44
C TYR A 95 -6.15 -15.16 2.73
N SER A 96 -6.35 -15.89 3.82
CA SER A 96 -5.52 -17.06 4.18
C SER A 96 -5.57 -18.13 3.08
N GLU A 97 -6.76 -18.51 2.63
CA GLU A 97 -6.93 -19.49 1.54
C GLU A 97 -6.37 -18.98 0.21
N THR A 98 -6.53 -17.69 -0.09
CA THR A 98 -6.19 -17.11 -1.39
C THR A 98 -4.69 -16.84 -1.54
N ALA A 99 -4.04 -16.30 -0.51
CA ALA A 99 -2.70 -15.72 -0.62
C ALA A 99 -1.68 -16.29 0.38
N VAL A 100 -2.11 -16.90 1.48
CA VAL A 100 -1.20 -17.40 2.53
C VAL A 100 -0.89 -18.88 2.36
N LYS A 101 -1.92 -19.74 2.25
CA LYS A 101 -1.71 -21.18 2.10
C LYS A 101 -1.00 -21.56 0.78
N PRO A 102 -1.42 -21.06 -0.41
CA PRO A 102 -0.77 -21.39 -1.68
C PRO A 102 0.42 -20.47 -1.99
N ARG A 103 0.97 -19.78 -0.98
CA ARG A 103 1.94 -18.71 -1.17
C ARG A 103 3.20 -19.13 -1.92
N GLU A 104 3.77 -20.28 -1.59
CA GLU A 104 4.99 -20.77 -2.24
C GLU A 104 4.75 -21.03 -3.73
N SER A 105 3.63 -21.67 -4.07
CA SER A 105 3.24 -21.88 -5.46
C SER A 105 2.95 -20.57 -6.19
N ILE A 106 2.28 -19.61 -5.54
CA ILE A 106 2.04 -18.28 -6.12
C ILE A 106 3.36 -17.59 -6.45
N LEU A 107 4.30 -17.55 -5.49
CA LEU A 107 5.60 -16.91 -5.71
C LEU A 107 6.34 -17.57 -6.87
N ALA A 108 6.42 -18.90 -6.91
CA ALA A 108 7.09 -19.61 -8.01
C ALA A 108 6.47 -19.28 -9.37
N THR A 109 5.14 -19.34 -9.49
CA THR A 109 4.43 -19.02 -10.73
C THR A 109 4.60 -17.55 -11.13
N GLU A 110 4.52 -16.62 -10.20
CA GLU A 110 4.65 -15.19 -10.52
C GLU A 110 6.08 -14.81 -10.89
N ILE A 111 7.10 -15.39 -10.24
CA ILE A 111 8.51 -15.19 -10.61
C ILE A 111 8.77 -15.68 -12.04
N GLU A 112 8.31 -16.88 -12.37
CA GLU A 112 8.45 -17.43 -13.74
C GLU A 112 7.73 -16.54 -14.76
N TRP A 113 6.50 -16.15 -14.47
CA TRP A 113 5.70 -15.33 -15.36
C TRP A 113 6.31 -13.93 -15.59
N LEU A 114 6.75 -13.24 -14.53
CA LEU A 114 7.39 -11.92 -14.62
C LEU A 114 8.65 -11.95 -15.49
N ASN A 115 9.45 -13.01 -15.37
CA ASN A 115 10.61 -13.23 -16.23
C ASN A 115 10.21 -13.53 -17.68
N SER A 116 9.15 -14.31 -17.90
CA SER A 116 8.68 -14.66 -19.25
C SER A 116 8.26 -13.43 -20.07
N ILE A 117 7.62 -12.45 -19.43
CA ILE A 117 7.21 -11.19 -20.08
C ILE A 117 8.32 -10.14 -20.10
N LYS A 118 9.48 -10.43 -19.50
CA LYS A 118 10.61 -9.50 -19.34
C LYS A 118 10.18 -8.18 -18.68
N ALA A 119 9.42 -8.27 -17.60
CA ALA A 119 8.91 -7.09 -16.90
C ALA A 119 10.06 -6.18 -16.42
N ASP A 120 10.00 -4.89 -16.77
CA ASP A 120 10.92 -3.86 -16.28
C ASP A 120 10.52 -3.34 -14.89
N LEU A 121 9.21 -3.31 -14.61
CA LEU A 121 8.66 -2.81 -13.35
C LEU A 121 7.38 -3.54 -12.95
N VAL A 122 7.29 -3.93 -11.68
CA VAL A 122 6.06 -4.40 -11.05
C VAL A 122 5.34 -3.23 -10.37
N VAL A 123 4.06 -3.06 -10.66
CA VAL A 123 3.20 -2.11 -9.98
C VAL A 123 2.15 -2.89 -9.19
N SER A 124 2.01 -2.61 -7.90
CA SER A 124 1.06 -3.30 -7.02
C SER A 124 0.02 -2.33 -6.47
N ASP A 125 -1.23 -2.46 -6.89
CA ASP A 125 -2.37 -1.88 -6.16
C ASP A 125 -2.70 -2.78 -4.96
N VAL A 126 -1.83 -2.70 -3.94
CA VAL A 126 -2.07 -3.26 -2.60
C VAL A 126 -2.05 -4.81 -2.56
N VAL A 127 -1.64 -5.49 -3.64
CA VAL A 127 -1.48 -6.96 -3.66
C VAL A 127 -0.12 -7.33 -3.01
N PRO A 128 -0.07 -7.84 -1.76
CA PRO A 128 1.20 -7.85 -1.01
C PRO A 128 2.20 -8.91 -1.49
N VAL A 129 1.70 -10.07 -1.93
CA VAL A 129 2.53 -11.21 -2.36
C VAL A 129 3.41 -10.86 -3.58
N VAL A 130 2.97 -9.92 -4.42
CA VAL A 130 3.66 -9.60 -5.68
C VAL A 130 4.91 -8.76 -5.50
N CYS A 131 4.99 -7.98 -4.41
CA CYS A 131 6.21 -7.22 -4.11
C CYS A 131 7.37 -8.17 -3.79
N ARG A 132 7.06 -9.31 -3.16
CA ARG A 132 8.03 -10.35 -2.91
C ARG A 132 8.38 -11.14 -4.16
N ALA A 133 7.39 -11.51 -4.98
CA ALA A 133 7.66 -12.13 -6.28
C ALA A 133 8.60 -11.26 -7.13
N ALA A 134 8.36 -9.94 -7.16
CA ALA A 134 9.23 -8.98 -7.85
C ALA A 134 10.66 -8.97 -7.28
N ALA A 135 10.79 -8.90 -5.96
CA ALA A 135 12.09 -8.91 -5.28
C ALA A 135 12.87 -10.21 -5.56
N ASP A 136 12.21 -11.37 -5.45
CA ASP A 136 12.82 -12.68 -5.73
C ASP A 136 13.16 -12.84 -7.23
N ALA A 137 12.43 -12.17 -8.13
CA ALA A 137 12.74 -12.09 -9.56
C ALA A 137 13.81 -11.04 -9.91
N GLY A 138 14.29 -10.24 -8.95
CA GLY A 138 15.24 -9.15 -9.20
C GLY A 138 14.65 -7.94 -9.93
N ILE A 139 13.32 -7.79 -9.94
CA ILE A 139 12.58 -6.72 -10.61
C ILE A 139 12.17 -5.67 -9.59
N ARG A 140 12.28 -4.39 -9.95
CA ARG A 140 11.84 -3.30 -9.07
C ARG A 140 10.32 -3.31 -8.97
N SER A 141 9.79 -3.06 -7.77
CA SER A 141 8.35 -2.93 -7.54
C SER A 141 7.97 -1.60 -6.91
N VAL A 142 6.82 -1.07 -7.31
CA VAL A 142 6.18 0.11 -6.70
C VAL A 142 4.75 -0.25 -6.32
N CYS A 143 4.37 -0.01 -5.07
CA CYS A 143 2.96 -0.03 -4.68
C CYS A 143 2.31 1.32 -4.99
N VAL A 144 1.12 1.28 -5.57
CA VAL A 144 0.26 2.44 -5.78
C VAL A 144 -1.00 2.19 -4.97
N THR A 145 -1.43 3.15 -4.16
CA THR A 145 -2.66 2.98 -3.38
C THR A 145 -3.35 4.32 -3.20
N ASN A 146 -4.69 4.27 -3.21
CA ASN A 146 -5.55 5.42 -3.00
C ASN A 146 -5.86 5.67 -1.52
N PHE A 147 -5.55 4.72 -0.65
CA PHE A 147 -5.81 4.80 0.80
C PHE A 147 -4.53 4.53 1.57
N SER A 148 -4.34 5.23 2.68
CA SER A 148 -3.26 4.94 3.60
C SER A 148 -3.61 3.65 4.36
N TRP A 149 -2.68 2.68 4.40
CA TRP A 149 -2.91 1.38 5.06
C TRP A 149 -3.25 1.55 6.56
N ASP A 150 -2.77 2.62 7.18
CA ASP A 150 -3.18 3.04 8.54
C ASP A 150 -4.68 3.30 8.67
N PHE A 151 -5.35 3.84 7.66
CA PHE A 151 -6.81 4.04 7.67
C PHE A 151 -7.56 2.70 7.56
N ILE A 152 -7.13 1.82 6.66
CA ILE A 152 -7.78 0.53 6.42
C ILE A 152 -7.62 -0.40 7.62
N TYR A 153 -6.42 -0.48 8.20
CA TYR A 153 -6.13 -1.45 9.27
C TYR A 153 -6.37 -0.92 10.69
N ALA A 154 -6.52 0.39 10.90
CA ALA A 154 -6.77 0.96 12.23
C ALA A 154 -7.95 0.27 12.94
N GLU A 155 -9.03 -0.06 12.22
CA GLU A 155 -10.18 -0.71 12.82
C GLU A 155 -9.97 -2.22 13.08
N TYR A 156 -9.18 -2.91 12.26
CA TYR A 156 -8.91 -4.34 12.42
C TYR A 156 -8.06 -4.62 13.67
N VAL A 157 -7.10 -3.74 13.97
CA VAL A 157 -6.24 -3.87 15.15
C VAL A 157 -7.02 -3.56 16.45
N MET A 158 -8.04 -2.69 16.37
CA MET A 158 -8.87 -2.34 17.52
C MET A 158 -9.98 -3.36 17.81
N ALA A 159 -10.47 -4.08 16.79
CA ALA A 159 -11.63 -4.96 16.91
C ALA A 159 -11.33 -6.45 17.18
N THR A 160 -10.10 -6.92 17.00
CA THR A 160 -9.79 -8.35 17.04
C THR A 160 -8.83 -8.74 18.18
N GLY A 161 -9.16 -9.83 18.88
CA GLY A 161 -8.35 -10.36 19.99
C GLY A 161 -6.95 -10.85 19.57
N ASN A 162 -6.13 -11.23 20.55
CA ASN A 162 -4.67 -11.46 20.43
C ASN A 162 -4.18 -12.35 19.27
N HIS A 163 -5.03 -13.21 18.68
CA HIS A 163 -4.64 -14.10 17.58
C HIS A 163 -4.53 -13.37 16.22
N HIS A 164 -5.43 -12.44 15.93
CA HIS A 164 -5.54 -11.76 14.62
C HIS A 164 -4.55 -10.60 14.46
N ARG A 165 -4.22 -10.02 15.60
CA ARG A 165 -3.03 -9.22 15.87
C ARG A 165 -1.75 -9.78 15.21
N SER A 166 -1.54 -11.10 15.25
CA SER A 166 -0.37 -11.76 14.63
C SER A 166 -0.35 -11.64 13.10
N ILE A 167 -1.51 -11.60 12.43
CA ILE A 167 -1.56 -11.60 10.97
C ILE A 167 -1.26 -10.21 10.40
N VAL A 168 -1.83 -9.16 11.00
CA VAL A 168 -1.44 -7.76 10.67
C VAL A 168 0.05 -7.57 10.90
N TRP A 169 0.57 -8.10 12.02
CA TRP A 169 2.00 -8.10 12.31
C TRP A 169 2.82 -8.84 11.25
N GLN A 170 2.39 -10.02 10.80
CA GLN A 170 3.06 -10.80 9.76
C GLN A 170 3.06 -10.10 8.41
N VAL A 171 1.94 -9.53 7.96
CA VAL A 171 1.87 -8.74 6.71
C VAL A 171 2.85 -7.56 6.79
N THR A 172 2.90 -6.92 7.95
CA THR A 172 3.74 -5.74 8.14
C THR A 172 5.24 -6.08 8.26
N LEU A 173 5.60 -7.14 8.98
CA LEU A 173 6.97 -7.67 9.00
C LEU A 173 7.40 -8.22 7.64
N PHE A 174 6.47 -8.78 6.89
CA PHE A 174 6.76 -9.30 5.57
C PHE A 174 7.10 -8.18 4.60
N LEU A 175 6.36 -7.08 4.65
CA LEU A 175 6.71 -5.84 3.94
C LEU A 175 8.00 -5.24 4.49
N TRP A 176 8.33 -5.39 5.78
CA TRP A 176 9.60 -4.92 6.33
C TRP A 176 10.82 -5.69 5.79
N ASN A 177 10.75 -7.02 5.74
CA ASN A 177 11.88 -7.88 5.39
C ASN A 177 12.17 -7.99 3.88
N SER A 178 11.38 -7.33 3.03
CA SER A 178 11.44 -7.50 1.56
C SER A 178 12.13 -6.35 0.79
N PHE A 179 12.83 -5.40 1.43
CA PHE A 179 13.23 -4.14 0.74
C PHE A 179 14.73 -3.78 0.72
N PRO A 180 15.14 -3.22 -0.44
CA PRO A 180 15.67 -1.86 -0.50
C PRO A 180 14.82 -0.91 -1.38
N LEU A 181 14.46 0.25 -0.79
CA LEU A 181 14.18 1.60 -1.35
C LEU A 181 12.77 2.09 -1.76
N ILE A 182 12.35 3.16 -1.03
CA ILE A 182 11.82 4.50 -1.42
C ILE A 182 10.68 4.50 -2.45
N LEU A 183 9.40 4.42 -2.07
CA LEU A 183 8.58 5.63 -1.80
C LEU A 183 7.32 5.28 -0.97
N ILE A 184 7.08 4.01 -0.69
CA ILE A 184 5.85 3.47 -0.04
C ILE A 184 6.02 3.21 1.46
N ILE A 185 7.24 3.42 1.98
CA ILE A 185 7.64 3.08 3.35
C ILE A 185 6.71 3.72 4.39
N VAL A 186 6.18 4.92 4.14
CA VAL A 186 5.60 5.70 5.23
C VAL A 186 4.18 5.26 5.67
N SER A 187 3.33 4.79 4.75
CA SER A 187 1.99 4.31 5.11
C SER A 187 2.02 2.93 5.77
N VAL A 188 2.88 2.03 5.30
CA VAL A 188 3.10 0.70 5.90
C VAL A 188 3.73 0.83 7.28
N LEU A 189 4.75 1.68 7.43
CA LEU A 189 5.31 1.96 8.75
C LEU A 189 4.27 2.62 9.66
N GLY A 190 3.41 3.50 9.16
CA GLY A 190 2.32 4.08 9.94
C GLY A 190 1.36 3.03 10.51
N ALA A 191 0.99 2.03 9.70
CA ALA A 191 0.21 0.88 10.15
C ALA A 191 0.98 0.02 11.17
N LEU A 192 2.28 -0.24 10.93
CA LEU A 192 3.16 -0.94 11.88
C LEU A 192 3.24 -0.23 13.22
N LEU A 193 3.36 1.10 13.20
CA LEU A 193 3.42 1.94 14.39
C LEU A 193 2.12 1.85 15.18
N GLY A 194 0.98 1.88 14.48
CA GLY A 194 -0.34 1.63 15.07
C GLY A 194 -0.44 0.26 15.73
N ALA A 195 0.02 -0.79 15.06
CA ALA A 195 0.07 -2.15 15.62
C ALA A 195 1.00 -2.25 16.83
N CYS A 196 2.21 -1.69 16.77
CA CYS A 196 3.14 -1.67 17.90
C CYS A 196 2.53 -1.01 19.14
N LYS A 197 1.79 0.09 18.94
CA LYS A 197 1.07 0.78 20.01
C LYS A 197 0.00 -0.11 20.65
N ILE A 198 -0.80 -0.79 19.84
CA ILE A 198 -1.92 -1.61 20.34
C ILE A 198 -1.44 -2.90 21.01
N HIS A 199 -0.29 -3.43 20.58
CA HIS A 199 0.29 -4.67 21.09
C HIS A 199 1.32 -4.48 22.20
N GLY A 200 1.69 -3.24 22.52
CA GLY A 200 2.77 -2.97 23.46
C GLY A 200 4.14 -3.45 22.96
N ALA A 201 4.36 -3.47 21.64
CA ALA A 201 5.68 -3.79 21.06
C ALA A 201 6.56 -2.53 21.07
N ILE A 202 6.99 -2.13 22.26
CA ILE A 202 7.56 -0.80 22.54
C ILE A 202 8.88 -0.55 21.82
N ILE A 203 9.77 -1.54 21.80
CA ILE A 203 11.10 -1.41 21.19
C ILE A 203 10.94 -1.17 19.68
N LEU A 204 10.16 -2.02 19.01
CA LEU A 204 9.93 -1.87 17.57
C LEU A 204 9.09 -0.62 17.26
N GLY A 205 8.07 -0.31 18.07
CA GLY A 205 7.26 0.89 17.91
C GLY A 205 8.09 2.17 18.01
N ASN A 206 9.09 2.20 18.89
CA ASN A 206 10.02 3.32 18.98
C ASN A 206 10.92 3.42 17.73
N GLU A 207 11.45 2.30 17.26
CA GLU A 207 12.31 2.25 16.06
C GLU A 207 11.56 2.71 14.81
N VAL A 208 10.38 2.11 14.58
CA VAL A 208 9.49 2.44 13.46
C VAL A 208 9.02 3.87 13.54
N GLY A 209 8.59 4.33 14.72
CA GLY A 209 8.07 5.68 14.91
C GLY A 209 9.14 6.75 14.74
N SER A 210 10.37 6.50 15.21
CA SER A 210 11.49 7.43 15.00
C SER A 210 11.80 7.56 13.51
N ARG A 211 11.83 6.44 12.80
CA ARG A 211 12.06 6.42 11.35
C ARG A 211 10.95 7.13 10.56
N LEU A 212 9.70 6.96 10.98
CA LEU A 212 8.54 7.66 10.41
C LEU A 212 8.60 9.17 10.61
N VAL A 213 8.99 9.61 11.81
CA VAL A 213 9.15 11.04 12.11
C VAL A 213 10.28 11.62 11.26
N GLU A 214 11.37 10.89 11.04
CA GLU A 214 12.45 11.32 10.13
C GLU A 214 11.99 11.45 8.67
N LEU A 215 11.17 10.50 8.19
CA LEU A 215 10.67 10.43 6.81
C LEU A 215 9.51 11.40 6.55
N GLN A 216 8.62 11.59 7.52
CA GLN A 216 7.44 12.44 7.45
C GLN A 216 7.43 13.46 8.60
N ARG A 217 8.46 14.33 8.60
CA ARG A 217 8.68 15.34 9.64
C ARG A 217 7.49 16.25 9.92
N HIS A 218 6.61 16.48 8.95
CA HIS A 218 5.44 17.36 9.11
C HIS A 218 4.10 16.61 9.28
N HIS A 219 4.10 15.28 9.35
CA HIS A 219 2.86 14.50 9.48
C HIS A 219 2.44 14.34 10.94
N CYS A 220 1.35 15.00 11.33
CA CYS A 220 0.91 15.03 12.72
C CYS A 220 0.57 13.64 13.30
N GLY A 221 0.02 12.73 12.49
CA GLY A 221 -0.40 11.40 12.94
C GLY A 221 0.76 10.55 13.46
N GLN A 222 1.94 10.63 12.84
CA GLN A 222 3.09 9.80 13.24
C GLN A 222 3.66 10.24 14.59
N HIS A 223 3.73 11.55 14.81
CA HIS A 223 4.22 12.12 16.05
C HIS A 223 3.27 11.81 17.21
N VAL A 224 1.96 11.89 16.96
CA VAL A 224 0.92 11.53 17.95
C VAL A 224 0.96 10.04 18.28
N ALA A 225 1.15 9.17 17.28
CA ALA A 225 1.25 7.73 17.49
C ALA A 225 2.50 7.36 18.32
N LEU A 226 3.68 7.90 17.96
CA LEU A 226 4.93 7.68 18.70
C LEU A 226 4.88 8.24 20.13
N SER A 227 4.35 9.46 20.31
CA SER A 227 4.10 10.04 21.65
C SER A 227 3.19 9.14 22.49
N GLY A 228 2.16 8.56 21.87
CA GLY A 228 1.25 7.61 22.52
C GLY A 228 1.91 6.29 22.94
N ILE A 229 2.90 5.79 22.20
CA ILE A 229 3.65 4.59 22.57
C ILE A 229 4.49 4.84 23.83
N HIS A 230 5.20 5.98 23.88
CA HIS A 230 6.00 6.34 25.06
C HIS A 230 5.13 6.64 26.29
N ALA A 231 3.99 7.30 26.10
CA ALA A 231 3.02 7.53 27.18
C ALA A 231 2.44 6.21 27.73
N GLY A 232 2.22 5.21 26.87
CA GLY A 232 1.72 3.89 27.26
C GLY A 232 2.67 3.04 28.11
N VAL A 233 3.92 3.47 28.29
CA VAL A 233 4.94 2.83 29.15
C VAL A 233 5.51 3.78 30.21
N ASP A 234 4.72 4.76 30.62
CA ASP A 234 5.07 5.74 31.64
C ASP A 234 6.32 6.60 31.34
N ARG A 235 6.74 6.66 30.07
CA ARG A 235 7.81 7.56 29.61
C ARG A 235 7.24 8.93 29.26
N TRP A 236 6.59 9.55 30.23
CA TRP A 236 5.87 10.81 30.09
C TRP A 236 6.77 11.97 29.62
N GLY A 237 8.04 12.00 30.04
CA GLY A 237 9.01 13.00 29.58
C GLY A 237 9.25 12.93 28.07
N VAL A 238 9.52 11.74 27.53
CA VAL A 238 9.74 11.52 26.09
C VAL A 238 8.46 11.84 25.29
N ALA A 239 7.29 11.45 25.81
CA ALA A 239 6.01 11.77 25.18
C ALA A 239 5.75 13.28 25.12
N ALA A 240 6.13 14.03 26.16
CA ALA A 240 6.01 15.48 26.23
C ALA A 240 7.00 16.17 25.27
N ASP A 241 8.24 15.69 25.18
CA ASP A 241 9.25 16.22 24.25
C ASP A 241 8.79 16.08 22.80
N ILE A 242 8.23 14.93 22.41
CA ILE A 242 7.69 14.75 21.05
C ILE A 242 6.57 15.76 20.75
N ARG A 243 5.68 16.03 21.71
CA ARG A 243 4.61 17.03 21.55
C ARG A 243 5.15 18.46 21.52
N LYS A 244 6.22 18.75 22.25
CA LYS A 244 6.93 20.03 22.20
C LYS A 244 7.53 20.26 20.82
N THR A 245 8.21 19.25 20.26
CA THR A 245 8.74 19.30 18.89
C THR A 245 7.63 19.53 17.87
N MET A 246 6.46 18.91 18.04
CA MET A 246 5.29 19.20 17.18
C MET A 246 4.86 20.67 17.27
N ALA A 247 4.79 21.24 18.48
CA ALA A 247 4.37 22.62 18.69
C ALA A 247 5.37 23.62 18.10
N GLU A 248 6.67 23.40 18.33
CA GLU A 248 7.77 24.21 17.78
C GLU A 248 7.78 24.16 16.24
N ALA A 249 7.53 22.99 15.65
CA ALA A 249 7.42 22.81 14.20
C ALA A 249 6.05 23.25 13.62
N ARG A 250 5.15 23.82 14.43
CA ARG A 250 3.77 24.22 14.07
C ARG A 250 2.92 23.08 13.47
N ILE A 251 3.23 21.84 13.83
CA ILE A 251 2.51 20.65 13.41
C ILE A 251 1.27 20.53 14.29
N ARG A 252 0.10 20.80 13.70
CA ARG A 252 -1.18 20.70 14.41
C ARG A 252 -1.85 19.37 14.09
N LYS A 253 -2.48 18.77 15.09
CA LYS A 253 -3.42 17.67 14.87
C LYS A 253 -4.58 18.22 14.03
N VAL A 254 -4.84 17.61 12.87
CA VAL A 254 -6.00 17.95 12.06
C VAL A 254 -7.25 17.47 12.82
N PRO A 255 -8.19 18.36 13.18
CA PRO A 255 -9.47 17.95 13.74
C PRO A 255 -10.22 17.10 12.71
N ALA A 256 -10.80 15.96 13.13
CA ALA A 256 -11.73 15.24 12.27
C ALA A 256 -13.02 16.05 12.14
N CYS A 257 -13.51 16.26 10.92
CA CYS A 257 -14.78 16.93 10.63
C CYS A 257 -15.74 15.97 9.93
N CYS A 258 -16.98 15.92 10.39
CA CYS A 258 -18.08 15.17 9.79
C CYS A 258 -19.13 16.18 9.30
N LEU A 259 -19.59 16.06 8.06
CA LEU A 259 -20.72 16.84 7.55
C LEU A 259 -21.97 15.96 7.57
N ILE A 260 -23.07 16.47 8.15
CA ILE A 260 -24.38 15.84 8.06
C ILE A 260 -25.21 16.73 7.13
N ASP A 261 -25.38 16.30 5.88
CA ASP A 261 -26.35 16.93 4.98
C ASP A 261 -27.71 16.23 5.18
N CYS A 262 -28.65 16.96 5.76
CA CYS A 262 -30.05 16.56 5.79
C CYS A 262 -30.70 17.00 4.48
N ILE A 263 -31.24 16.04 3.71
CA ILE A 263 -32.13 16.29 2.57
C ILE A 263 -33.52 16.67 3.10
#